data_AF-A0A5K1BRY4-F1
#
_entry.id   AF-A0A5K1BRY4-F1
#
_cell.length_a   1.000
_cell.length_b   1.000
_cell.length_c   1.000
_cell.angle_alpha   90.00
_cell.angle_beta   90.00
_cell.angle_gamma   90.00
#
_symmetry.space_group_name_H-M   'P 1'
#
loop_
_entity.id
_entity.type
_entity.pdbx_description
1 polymer ?
#
loop_
_entity_poly.entity_id
_entity_poly.type
_entity_poly.pdbx_seq_one_letter_code
_entity_poly.pdbx_strand_id
1 'polypeptide(L)'
;NWYCYGKTVAEQTAWKEAEEKGVDLVVVNPVLVLGPLLQSTVNASTVHVMKYLTGAVKTYANSVQAYVHVKDVALAHILVFENAAASGRYLCAESVLHRGDVVAILAKLFPEYPIPT
;
A
#
# COMPACT_ATOMS: atom_id res chain seq x y z
N ASN A 1 -13.04 2.62 -11.37
CA ASN A 1 -11.94 2.71 -10.37
C ASN A 1 -11.37 4.13 -10.42
N TRP A 2 -12.04 5.09 -9.77
CA TRP A 2 -11.68 6.52 -9.85
C TRP A 2 -10.45 6.88 -9.01
N TYR A 3 -10.15 6.11 -7.96
CA TYR A 3 -8.94 6.27 -7.18
C TYR A 3 -7.68 6.05 -8.03
N CYS A 4 -7.60 4.92 -8.76
CA CYS A 4 -6.46 4.65 -9.63
C CYS A 4 -6.36 5.68 -10.75
N TYR A 5 -7.48 6.07 -11.38
CA TYR A 5 -7.49 7.12 -12.39
C TYR A 5 -6.90 8.44 -11.84
N GLY A 6 -7.38 8.90 -10.69
CA GLY A 6 -6.89 10.12 -10.06
C GLY A 6 -5.41 10.05 -9.73
N LYS A 7 -4.92 8.92 -9.21
CA LYS A 7 -3.48 8.73 -8.94
C LYS A 7 -2.63 8.69 -10.21
N THR A 8 -3.10 8.06 -11.29
CA THR A 8 -2.41 8.04 -12.58
C THR A 8 -2.29 9.46 -13.16
N VAL A 9 -3.40 10.20 -13.23
CA VAL A 9 -3.41 11.55 -13.79
C VAL A 9 -2.58 12.49 -12.92
N ALA A 10 -2.68 12.40 -11.59
CA ALA A 10 -1.90 13.24 -10.68
C ALA A 10 -0.39 13.03 -10.84
N GLU A 11 0.07 11.77 -10.98
CA GLU A 11 1.50 11.49 -11.21
C GLU A 11 1.96 12.03 -12.56
N GLN A 12 1.19 11.84 -13.63
CA GLN A 12 1.49 12.40 -14.96
C GLN A 12 1.60 13.93 -14.92
N THR A 13 0.68 14.60 -14.22
CA THR A 13 0.72 16.06 -14.04
C THR A 13 1.94 16.48 -13.22
N ALA A 14 2.28 15.76 -12.15
CA ALA A 14 3.46 16.07 -11.35
C ALA A 14 4.76 16.01 -12.17
N TRP A 15 4.92 14.99 -13.03
CA TRP A 15 6.05 14.89 -13.95
C TRP A 15 6.14 16.07 -14.91
N LYS A 16 5.02 16.43 -15.54
CA LYS A 16 4.97 17.57 -16.46
C LYS A 16 5.34 18.88 -15.77
N GLU A 17 4.76 19.14 -14.60
CA GLU A 17 5.02 20.36 -13.83
C GLU A 17 6.46 20.44 -13.33
N ALA A 18 7.05 19.30 -12.95
CA ALA A 18 8.44 19.22 -12.51
C ALA A 18 9.41 19.54 -13.67
N GLU A 19 9.16 18.97 -14.86
CA GLU A 19 9.92 19.27 -16.07
C GLU A 19 9.82 20.76 -16.45
N GLU A 20 8.60 21.32 -16.48
CA GLU A 20 8.37 22.73 -16.84
C GLU A 20 9.03 23.70 -15.86
N LYS A 21 9.17 23.32 -14.59
CA LYS A 21 9.73 24.17 -13.52
C LYS A 21 11.20 23.88 -13.19
N GLY A 22 11.81 22.87 -13.83
CA GLY A 22 13.17 22.43 -13.50
C GLY A 22 13.30 21.89 -12.08
N VAL A 23 12.27 21.23 -11.56
CA VAL A 23 12.27 20.57 -10.25
C VAL A 23 12.73 19.13 -10.42
N ASP A 24 13.73 18.71 -9.65
CA ASP A 24 14.13 17.30 -9.59
C ASP A 24 13.04 16.48 -8.87
N LEU A 25 12.49 15.49 -9.56
CA LEU A 25 11.37 14.68 -9.10
C LEU A 25 11.71 13.19 -9.16
N VAL A 26 11.47 12.50 -8.04
CA VAL A 26 11.47 11.05 -7.93
C VAL A 26 10.14 10.61 -7.33
N VAL A 27 9.56 9.52 -7.84
CA VAL A 27 8.26 9.01 -7.38
C VAL A 27 8.41 7.63 -6.76
N VAL A 28 7.85 7.45 -5.57
CA VAL A 28 7.66 6.12 -4.95
C VAL A 28 6.21 5.69 -5.16
N ASN A 29 6.02 4.51 -5.74
CA ASN A 29 4.72 3.90 -6.01
C ASN A 29 4.49 2.71 -5.05
N PRO A 30 3.98 2.93 -3.83
CA PRO A 30 3.68 1.86 -2.92
C PRO A 30 2.41 1.09 -3.31
N VAL A 31 2.40 -0.20 -2.99
CA VAL A 31 1.22 -1.06 -3.10
C VAL A 31 0.33 -0.93 -1.85
N LEU A 32 -0.47 -1.94 -1.49
CA LEU A 32 -1.33 -1.84 -0.30
C LEU A 32 -0.47 -1.81 0.97
N VAL A 33 -0.38 -0.63 1.58
CA VAL A 33 0.49 -0.38 2.75
C VAL A 33 -0.19 -0.83 4.03
N LEU A 34 0.49 -1.66 4.82
CA LEU A 34 0.04 -2.14 6.14
C LEU A 34 1.12 -1.93 7.20
N GLY A 35 0.72 -1.87 8.46
CA GLY A 35 1.63 -1.78 9.60
C GLY A 35 1.00 -1.04 10.78
N PRO A 36 1.78 -0.77 11.85
CA PRO A 36 1.30 -0.04 13.02
C PRO A 36 0.83 1.38 12.66
N LEU A 37 -0.25 1.82 13.30
CA LEU A 37 -0.83 3.15 13.11
C LEU A 37 -0.26 4.09 14.16
N LEU A 38 0.31 5.21 13.74
CA LEU A 38 0.74 6.28 14.64
C LEU A 38 -0.38 7.28 14.89
N GLN A 39 -1.30 7.43 13.94
CA GLN A 39 -2.50 8.24 14.07
C GLN A 39 -3.63 7.47 14.78
N SER A 40 -4.57 8.19 15.41
CA SER A 40 -5.69 7.61 16.16
C SER A 40 -6.80 7.03 15.28
N THR A 41 -6.79 7.30 13.97
CA THR A 41 -7.84 6.90 13.03
C THR A 41 -7.38 5.79 12.07
N VAL A 42 -8.31 4.90 11.72
CA VAL A 42 -8.05 3.82 10.78
C VAL A 42 -8.08 4.36 9.35
N ASN A 43 -6.99 4.17 8.59
CA ASN A 43 -6.91 4.55 7.19
C ASN A 43 -7.44 3.44 6.26
N ALA A 44 -7.71 3.79 4.99
CA ALA A 44 -8.38 2.89 4.04
C ALA A 44 -7.68 1.53 3.83
N SER A 45 -6.35 1.47 3.81
CA SER A 45 -5.62 0.20 3.63
C SER A 45 -5.75 -0.70 4.86
N THR A 46 -5.78 -0.13 6.06
CA THR A 46 -6.00 -0.90 7.30
C THR A 46 -7.44 -1.43 7.37
N VAL A 47 -8.43 -0.66 6.92
CA VAL A 47 -9.83 -1.14 6.83
C VAL A 47 -9.93 -2.44 6.03
N HIS A 48 -9.11 -2.59 4.99
CA HIS A 48 -9.09 -3.79 4.15
C HIS A 48 -8.70 -5.06 4.90
N VAL A 49 -7.85 -4.98 5.93
CA VAL A 49 -7.50 -6.11 6.81
C VAL A 49 -8.47 -6.21 7.98
N MET A 50 -8.80 -5.07 8.60
CA MET A 50 -9.65 -4.99 9.78
C MET A 50 -11.02 -5.65 9.57
N LYS A 51 -11.60 -5.53 8.36
CA LYS A 51 -12.90 -6.14 8.04
C LYS A 51 -12.96 -7.66 8.24
N TYR A 52 -11.82 -8.36 8.13
CA TYR A 52 -11.73 -9.79 8.39
C TYR A 52 -11.74 -10.07 9.90
N LEU A 53 -10.96 -9.31 10.66
CA LEU A 53 -10.87 -9.44 12.11
C LEU A 53 -12.20 -9.10 12.79
N THR A 54 -12.92 -8.08 12.32
CA THR A 54 -14.22 -7.71 12.90
C THR A 54 -15.37 -8.61 12.45
N GLY A 55 -15.13 -9.52 11.50
CA GLY A 55 -16.17 -10.35 10.91
C GLY A 55 -17.20 -9.56 10.09
N ALA A 56 -16.87 -8.33 9.68
CA ALA A 56 -17.73 -7.48 8.83
C ALA A 56 -17.90 -8.07 7.42
N VAL A 57 -16.97 -8.93 6.99
CA VAL A 57 -17.11 -9.77 5.79
C VAL A 57 -17.09 -11.25 6.19
N LYS A 58 -17.91 -12.06 5.52
CA LYS A 58 -18.02 -13.51 5.76
C LYS A 58 -17.29 -14.37 4.74
N THR A 59 -16.76 -13.74 3.69
CA THR A 59 -15.99 -14.40 2.63
C THR A 59 -14.83 -13.51 2.21
N TYR A 60 -13.91 -14.05 1.42
CA TYR A 60 -12.89 -13.30 0.71
C TYR A 60 -13.05 -13.47 -0.81
N ALA A 61 -12.68 -12.44 -1.56
CA ALA A 61 -12.72 -12.49 -3.02
C ALA A 61 -11.56 -13.32 -3.57
N ASN A 62 -11.80 -14.10 -4.63
CA ASN A 62 -10.75 -14.75 -5.42
C ASN A 62 -9.96 -13.69 -6.20
N SER A 63 -8.96 -13.10 -5.55
CA SER A 63 -8.17 -11.99 -6.08
C SER A 63 -6.81 -11.95 -5.39
N VAL A 64 -5.83 -11.39 -6.09
CA VAL A 64 -4.49 -11.16 -5.57
C VAL A 64 -4.24 -9.66 -5.40
N GLN A 65 -3.34 -9.31 -4.48
CA GLN A 65 -2.90 -7.94 -4.25
C GLN A 65 -1.47 -7.93 -3.71
N ALA A 66 -0.69 -6.93 -4.11
CA ALA A 66 0.62 -6.68 -3.54
C ALA A 66 0.53 -5.91 -2.22
N TYR A 67 1.41 -6.26 -1.28
CA TYR A 67 1.49 -5.70 0.07
C TYR A 67 2.89 -5.16 0.35
N VAL A 68 2.96 -4.15 1.22
CA VAL A 68 4.23 -3.59 1.70
C VAL A 68 4.07 -3.05 3.11
N HIS A 69 5.12 -3.14 3.92
CA HIS A 69 5.11 -2.61 5.27
C HIS A 69 5.31 -1.09 5.29
N VAL A 70 4.60 -0.38 6.18
CA VAL A 70 4.61 1.09 6.26
C VAL A 70 6.00 1.68 6.54
N LYS A 71 6.82 0.99 7.34
CA LYS A 71 8.21 1.42 7.59
C LYS A 71 9.09 1.31 6.35
N ASP A 72 8.84 0.33 5.49
CA ASP A 72 9.61 0.13 4.26
C ASP A 72 9.27 1.23 3.25
N VAL A 73 7.99 1.62 3.18
CA VAL A 73 7.56 2.78 2.37
C VAL A 73 8.20 4.06 2.88
N ALA A 74 8.21 4.30 4.19
CA ALA A 74 8.84 5.48 4.78
C ALA A 74 10.35 5.51 4.49
N LEU A 75 11.03 4.38 4.67
CA LEU A 75 12.45 4.25 4.39
C LEU A 75 12.74 4.42 2.88
N ALA A 76 11.90 3.89 2.00
CA ALA A 76 12.05 4.07 0.56
C ALA A 76 12.04 5.54 0.17
N HIS A 77 11.14 6.36 0.76
CA HIS A 77 11.12 7.80 0.50
C HIS A 77 12.41 8.49 0.98
N ILE A 78 12.93 8.12 2.14
CA ILE A 78 14.21 8.65 2.65
C ILE A 78 15.35 8.26 1.69
N LEU A 79 15.45 7.00 1.31
CA LEU A 79 16.52 6.48 0.47
C LEU A 79 16.55 7.11 -0.93
N VAL A 80 15.39 7.29 -1.57
CA VAL A 80 15.35 7.94 -2.89
C VAL A 80 15.61 9.44 -2.81
N PHE A 81 15.33 10.08 -1.67
CA PHE A 81 15.64 11.48 -1.45
C PHE A 81 17.12 11.73 -1.17
N GLU A 82 17.75 10.88 -0.35
CA GLU A 82 19.16 11.03 0.06
C GLU A 82 20.14 10.57 -1.03
N ASN A 83 19.73 9.68 -1.92
CA ASN A 83 20.57 9.20 -3.02
C ASN A 83 20.51 10.14 -4.23
N ALA A 84 21.57 10.93 -4.43
CA ALA A 84 21.68 11.86 -5.57
C ALA A 84 21.63 11.20 -6.97
N ALA A 85 21.77 9.87 -7.07
CA ALA A 85 21.61 9.12 -8.32
C ALA A 85 20.19 8.55 -8.53
N ALA A 86 19.30 8.69 -7.55
CA ALA A 86 17.92 8.23 -7.68
C ALA A 86 17.18 9.05 -8.73
N SER A 87 16.45 8.38 -9.61
CA SER A 87 15.67 9.04 -10.67
C SER A 87 14.48 8.17 -11.08
N GLY A 88 13.45 8.83 -11.63
CA GLY A 88 12.29 8.13 -12.18
C GLY A 88 11.34 7.59 -11.10
N ARG A 89 10.89 6.35 -11.29
CA ARG A 89 9.79 5.74 -10.55
C ARG A 89 10.24 4.45 -9.85
N TYR A 90 9.91 4.33 -8.57
CA TYR A 90 10.27 3.17 -7.74
C TYR A 90 9.01 2.45 -7.26
N LEU A 91 8.79 1.23 -7.76
CA LEU A 91 7.73 0.36 -7.23
C LEU A 91 8.13 -0.13 -5.83
N CYS A 92 7.28 0.10 -4.83
CA CYS A 92 7.53 -0.29 -3.45
C CYS A 92 6.52 -1.38 -3.04
N ALA A 93 6.97 -2.64 -3.14
CA ALA A 93 6.19 -3.85 -2.85
C ALA A 93 7.09 -4.92 -2.23
N GLU A 94 6.55 -5.72 -1.31
CA GLU A 94 7.27 -6.87 -0.74
C GLU A 94 6.84 -8.17 -1.45
N SER A 95 5.55 -8.51 -1.40
CA SER A 95 5.01 -9.71 -2.04
C SER A 95 3.58 -9.52 -2.53
N VAL A 96 3.16 -10.44 -3.41
CA VAL A 96 1.78 -10.55 -3.91
C VAL A 96 1.14 -11.77 -3.26
N LEU A 97 -0.02 -11.58 -2.64
CA LEU A 97 -0.75 -12.64 -1.96
C LEU A 97 -2.17 -12.77 -2.51
N HIS A 98 -2.67 -14.00 -2.56
CA HIS A 98 -4.09 -14.25 -2.72
C HIS A 98 -4.83 -13.89 -1.43
N ARG A 99 -6.11 -13.47 -1.50
CA ARG A 99 -6.88 -13.17 -0.27
C ARG A 99 -6.97 -14.36 0.68
N GLY A 100 -6.99 -15.58 0.13
CA GLY A 100 -6.93 -16.84 0.89
C GLY A 100 -5.68 -16.92 1.77
N ASP A 101 -4.52 -16.55 1.24
CA ASP A 101 -3.26 -16.57 2.01
C ASP A 101 -3.31 -15.55 3.16
N VAL A 102 -3.88 -14.37 2.89
CA VAL A 102 -4.02 -13.30 3.89
C VAL A 102 -4.94 -13.75 5.03
N VAL A 103 -6.11 -14.32 4.73
CA VAL A 103 -7.00 -14.81 5.80
C VAL A 103 -6.41 -16.00 6.55
N ALA A 104 -5.66 -16.88 5.87
CA ALA A 104 -4.96 -17.99 6.52
C ALA A 104 -3.89 -17.50 7.50
N ILE A 105 -3.11 -16.47 7.12
CA ILE A 105 -2.15 -15.82 8.02
C ILE A 105 -2.86 -15.21 9.23
N LEU A 106 -3.95 -14.47 9.01
CA LEU A 106 -4.71 -13.86 10.10
C LEU A 106 -5.29 -14.93 11.05
N ALA A 107 -5.91 -15.99 10.51
CA ALA A 107 -6.54 -17.05 11.31
C ALA A 107 -5.51 -17.83 12.14
N LYS A 108 -4.29 -18.01 11.60
CA LYS A 108 -3.17 -18.62 12.32
C LYS A 108 -2.69 -17.75 13.49
N LEU A 109 -2.63 -16.44 13.31
CA LEU A 109 -2.10 -15.50 14.31
C LEU A 109 -3.15 -15.07 15.34
N PHE A 110 -4.43 -15.06 14.96
CA PHE A 110 -5.55 -14.51 15.73
C PHE A 110 -6.77 -15.45 15.70
N PRO A 111 -6.64 -16.69 16.20
CA PRO A 111 -7.69 -17.72 16.12
C PRO A 111 -8.98 -17.35 16.87
N GLU A 112 -8.94 -16.37 17.78
CA GLU A 112 -10.07 -15.89 18.55
C GLU A 112 -11.03 -14.96 17.77
N TYR A 113 -10.61 -14.46 16.60
CA TYR A 113 -11.40 -13.55 15.78
C TYR A 113 -12.24 -14.28 14.72
N PRO A 114 -13.41 -13.73 14.32
CA PRO A 114 -14.32 -14.32 13.34
C PRO A 114 -13.85 -14.17 11.88
N ILE A 115 -12.63 -14.63 11.58
CA ILE A 115 -12.01 -14.57 10.26
C ILE A 115 -12.66 -15.63 9.33
N PRO A 116 -13.01 -15.28 8.09
CA PRO A 116 -13.57 -16.24 7.15
C PRO A 116 -12.54 -17.30 6.74
N THR A 117 -12.98 -18.57 6.75
CA THR A 117 -12.26 -19.75 6.26
C THR A 117 -12.47 -19.97 4.76
#